data_AF-A0A964UG09-F1
#
_entry.id   AF-A0A964UG09-F1
#
_cell.length_a   1.000
_cell.length_b   1.000
_cell.length_c   1.000
_cell.angle_alpha   90.00
_cell.angle_beta   90.00
_cell.angle_gamma   90.00
#
_symmetry.space_group_name_H-M   'P 1'
#
loop_
_entity.id
_entity.type
_entity.pdbx_description
1 polymer ?
#
loop_
_entity_poly.entity_id
_entity_poly.type
_entity_poly.pdbx_seq_one_letter_code
_entity_poly.pdbx_strand_id
1 'polypeptide(L)'
;MPFSAVAAPERRGRRAQLSALVGLLCCVFAALGAAAVPARAEPGDIDAAARGVVRVVLIAREGEDLVPVTHGSGFAVAPSMIVTNAHVIREALQDDSLRIGIVPSEGDGGAYGRAVAVSPRNDLALVEIVDGSLRLPPLTFSGEAQRGMAEVSAVGYPMNVDLAQGLELGDIFRAQPPVKSRGFLSGERPSRQFDTILHTAPIARGNSGGPLLDACGRVLGVNSFGADSNGSDAEFYFAVSLRELLPFLRANEVEPRVNALPCRSIDELNAAERARLEAQRAEARARIEAREREARDAREKARIEALLTVSEERENAMAIAVLLLMLGVGAGFMAAQLRRRALERESSQTPALAAAAIAGAGVIGAVLAWLGRPGFADVEDRVAAAMEEAGNPSGEAGEGPPTGSARDGTLICSLVPERSRIVTARTDDVQFDWSGEGCVNGRTQYGMMDGEWTRVFVPDDEAAVAVNTYDPGNRTFRTDRYLLGRQAMEEARRVREAYDPPACGLTDSARTVAEQQSAVIALLPDRPNERLIYTCKSRDTGGAANGE
;
A
#
# COMPACT_ATOMS: atom_id res chain seq x y z
N MET A 1 16.04 46.02 -66.28
CA MET A 1 14.88 45.40 -65.64
C MET A 1 15.41 44.32 -64.70
N PRO A 2 15.25 44.45 -63.37
CA PRO A 2 15.79 43.47 -62.43
C PRO A 2 14.78 42.35 -62.18
N PHE A 3 15.27 41.12 -62.02
CA PHE A 3 14.51 40.01 -61.45
C PHE A 3 14.91 39.86 -59.98
N SER A 4 13.93 40.08 -59.09
CA SER A 4 14.04 39.89 -57.65
C SER A 4 14.23 38.41 -57.30
N ALA A 5 15.23 38.10 -56.48
CA ALA A 5 15.27 36.89 -55.68
C ALA A 5 14.93 37.27 -54.23
N VAL A 6 13.72 36.92 -53.79
CA VAL A 6 13.29 37.02 -52.39
C VAL A 6 13.67 35.71 -51.69
N ALA A 7 14.59 35.79 -50.73
CA ALA A 7 14.90 34.69 -49.82
C ALA A 7 13.80 34.60 -48.74
N ALA A 8 13.32 33.39 -48.47
CA ALA A 8 12.33 33.10 -47.43
C ALA A 8 12.98 32.99 -46.04
N PRO A 9 12.35 33.50 -44.95
CA PRO A 9 12.86 33.30 -43.60
C PRO A 9 12.26 32.06 -42.91
N GLU A 10 13.18 31.28 -42.33
CA GLU A 10 13.09 30.56 -41.04
C GLU A 10 11.81 29.79 -40.66
N ARG A 11 11.76 28.50 -41.03
CA ARG A 11 10.82 27.50 -40.50
C ARG A 11 11.26 26.83 -39.18
N ARG A 12 12.44 27.15 -38.63
CA ARG A 12 13.02 26.43 -37.46
C ARG A 12 12.45 26.85 -36.09
N GLY A 13 12.00 28.09 -35.91
CA GLY A 13 11.48 28.57 -34.61
C GLY A 13 10.10 28.04 -34.23
N ARG A 14 9.20 27.81 -35.20
CA ARG A 14 7.82 27.38 -34.95
C ARG A 14 7.69 25.95 -34.42
N ARG A 15 8.60 25.04 -34.79
CA ARG A 15 8.58 23.65 -34.30
C ARG A 15 8.97 23.56 -32.83
N ALA A 16 9.98 24.30 -32.40
CA ALA A 16 10.40 24.32 -30.99
C ALA A 16 9.31 24.91 -30.07
N GLN A 17 8.63 25.97 -30.53
CA GLN A 17 7.52 26.57 -29.79
C GLN A 17 6.28 25.67 -29.72
N LEU A 18 5.94 24.94 -30.80
CA LEU A 18 4.84 23.96 -30.75
C LEU A 18 5.15 22.78 -29.84
N SER A 19 6.38 22.26 -29.85
CA SER A 19 6.78 21.16 -28.97
C SER A 19 6.75 21.55 -27.50
N ALA A 20 7.17 22.78 -27.17
CA ALA A 20 7.09 23.31 -25.82
C ALA A 20 5.64 23.52 -25.37
N LEU A 21 4.77 24.00 -26.26
CA LEU A 21 3.34 24.20 -25.97
C LEU A 21 2.61 22.87 -25.77
N VAL A 22 2.91 21.85 -26.58
CA VAL A 22 2.34 20.49 -26.45
C VAL A 22 2.86 19.81 -25.17
N GLY A 23 4.14 19.97 -24.84
CA GLY A 23 4.71 19.47 -23.58
C GLY A 23 4.07 20.12 -22.35
N LEU A 24 3.82 21.43 -22.38
CA LEU A 24 3.12 22.16 -21.32
C LEU A 24 1.65 21.71 -21.21
N LEU A 25 0.95 21.53 -22.34
CA LEU A 25 -0.44 21.06 -22.36
C LEU A 25 -0.57 19.62 -21.83
N CYS A 26 0.40 18.74 -22.15
CA CYS A 26 0.45 17.38 -21.62
C CYS A 26 0.76 17.35 -20.12
N CYS A 27 1.62 18.23 -19.62
CA CYS A 27 1.87 18.36 -18.17
C CYS A 27 0.65 18.91 -17.43
N VAL A 28 -0.07 19.86 -18.03
CA VAL A 28 -1.34 20.39 -17.49
C VAL A 28 -2.42 19.31 -17.50
N PHE A 29 -2.56 18.52 -18.56
CA PHE A 29 -3.50 17.38 -18.60
C PHE A 29 -3.12 16.25 -17.64
N ALA A 30 -1.83 15.97 -17.44
CA ALA A 30 -1.36 14.99 -16.44
C ALA A 30 -1.60 15.49 -15.00
N ALA A 31 -1.46 16.79 -14.74
CA ALA A 31 -1.75 17.40 -13.45
C ALA A 31 -3.27 17.51 -13.17
N LEU A 32 -4.10 17.71 -14.20
CA LEU A 32 -5.57 17.73 -14.09
C LEU A 32 -6.20 16.33 -13.93
N GLY A 33 -5.49 15.26 -14.30
CA GLY A 33 -5.90 13.87 -14.07
C GLY A 33 -5.80 13.43 -12.60
N ALA A 34 -5.14 14.21 -11.74
CA ALA A 34 -5.06 13.99 -10.30
C ALA A 34 -6.14 14.76 -9.52
N ALA A 35 -7.31 14.98 -10.14
CA ALA A 35 -8.48 15.37 -9.37
C ALA A 35 -8.77 14.24 -8.38
N ALA A 36 -8.52 14.50 -7.08
CA ALA A 36 -8.90 13.60 -6.00
C ALA A 36 -10.37 13.25 -6.17
N VAL A 37 -10.64 12.04 -6.63
CA VAL A 37 -12.00 11.49 -6.64
C VAL A 37 -12.42 11.53 -5.17
N PRO A 38 -13.51 12.23 -4.81
CA PRO A 38 -13.97 12.20 -3.43
C PRO A 38 -14.18 10.73 -3.06
N ALA A 39 -13.62 10.31 -1.93
CA ALA A 39 -13.79 8.97 -1.39
C ALA A 39 -15.29 8.68 -1.33
N ARG A 40 -15.79 7.92 -2.31
CA ARG A 40 -17.17 7.48 -2.31
C ARG A 40 -17.30 6.47 -1.18
N ALA A 41 -18.36 6.58 -0.38
CA ALA A 41 -18.68 5.53 0.57
C ALA A 41 -18.76 4.18 -0.17
N GLU A 42 -17.95 3.20 0.23
CA GLU A 42 -18.10 1.85 -0.27
C GLU A 42 -19.37 1.28 0.38
N PRO A 43 -20.39 0.85 -0.40
CA PRO A 43 -21.65 0.38 0.17
C PRO A 43 -21.48 -0.69 1.25
N GLY A 44 -20.46 -1.55 1.09
CA GLY A 44 -20.13 -2.60 2.04
C GLY A 44 -19.76 -2.12 3.45
N ASP A 45 -19.21 -0.92 3.63
CA ASP A 45 -18.82 -0.43 4.96
C ASP A 45 -20.00 0.13 5.75
N ILE A 46 -20.89 0.86 5.07
CA ILE A 46 -22.15 1.30 5.67
C ILE A 46 -23.01 0.08 5.98
N ASP A 47 -23.03 -0.93 5.10
CA ASP A 47 -23.70 -2.20 5.35
C ASP A 47 -23.11 -2.92 6.56
N ALA A 48 -21.78 -2.92 6.71
CA ALA A 48 -21.13 -3.55 7.85
C ALA A 48 -21.44 -2.85 9.18
N ALA A 49 -21.36 -1.52 9.21
CA ALA A 49 -21.71 -0.72 10.38
C ALA A 49 -23.21 -0.82 10.72
N ALA A 50 -24.08 -0.87 9.70
CA ALA A 50 -25.52 -1.02 9.86
C ALA A 50 -25.94 -2.29 10.61
N ARG A 51 -25.11 -3.33 10.64
CA ARG A 51 -25.37 -4.56 11.41
C ARG A 51 -25.29 -4.39 12.92
N GLY A 52 -24.57 -3.37 13.38
CA GLY A 52 -24.55 -2.99 14.79
C GLY A 52 -25.67 -2.02 15.16
N VAL A 53 -26.51 -1.61 14.19
CA VAL A 53 -27.66 -0.73 14.41
C VAL A 53 -28.87 -1.59 14.75
N VAL A 54 -29.64 -1.14 15.74
CA VAL A 54 -30.80 -1.86 16.28
C VAL A 54 -32.00 -0.96 16.32
N ARG A 55 -33.20 -1.55 16.24
CA ARG A 55 -34.43 -0.87 16.56
C ARG A 55 -34.64 -0.94 18.07
N VAL A 56 -34.91 0.20 18.68
CA VAL A 56 -35.25 0.33 20.11
C VAL A 56 -36.74 0.60 20.20
N VAL A 57 -37.48 -0.27 20.88
CA VAL A 57 -38.94 -0.19 20.97
C VAL A 57 -39.34 -0.24 22.43
N LEU A 58 -40.24 0.65 22.88
CA LEU A 58 -40.87 0.47 24.18
C LEU A 58 -42.12 -0.37 24.03
N ILE A 59 -42.22 -1.38 24.88
CA ILE A 59 -43.24 -2.43 24.78
C ILE A 59 -44.11 -2.35 26.01
N ALA A 60 -45.41 -2.13 25.79
CA ALA A 60 -46.44 -2.35 26.78
C ALA A 60 -46.99 -3.77 26.63
N ARG A 61 -47.40 -4.38 27.74
CA ARG A 61 -48.10 -5.66 27.73
C ARG A 61 -49.60 -5.40 27.96
N GLU A 62 -50.40 -5.65 26.94
CA GLU A 62 -51.86 -5.58 27.01
C GLU A 62 -52.43 -7.01 26.92
N GLY A 63 -52.71 -7.63 28.07
CA GLY A 63 -53.11 -9.04 28.12
C GLY A 63 -51.96 -9.96 27.70
N GLU A 64 -52.17 -10.75 26.63
CA GLU A 64 -51.13 -11.60 26.02
C GLU A 64 -50.37 -10.90 24.88
N ASP A 65 -50.87 -9.76 24.39
CA ASP A 65 -50.30 -9.04 23.26
C ASP A 65 -49.20 -8.06 23.70
N LEU A 66 -48.19 -7.93 22.84
CA LEU A 66 -47.12 -6.94 22.98
C LEU A 66 -47.41 -5.77 22.03
N VAL A 67 -47.62 -4.58 22.59
CA VAL A 67 -47.95 -3.39 21.81
C VAL A 67 -46.78 -2.41 21.85
N PRO A 68 -46.27 -1.96 20.69
CA PRO A 68 -45.23 -0.94 20.64
C PRO A 68 -45.83 0.42 21.00
N VAL A 69 -45.24 1.10 21.99
CA VAL A 69 -45.66 2.44 22.45
C VAL A 69 -44.87 3.52 21.72
N THR A 70 -43.55 3.40 21.73
CA THR A 70 -42.64 4.27 20.99
C THR A 70 -41.54 3.45 20.35
N HIS A 71 -40.88 4.03 19.36
CA HIS A 71 -39.78 3.41 18.64
C HIS A 71 -38.72 4.44 18.29
N GLY A 72 -37.50 3.95 18.18
CA GLY A 72 -36.34 4.68 17.72
C GLY A 72 -35.27 3.72 17.24
N SER A 73 -34.08 4.25 17.07
CA SER A 73 -32.91 3.49 16.69
C SER A 73 -31.87 3.53 17.81
N GLY A 74 -30.95 2.59 17.78
CA GLY A 74 -29.77 2.58 18.63
C GLY A 74 -28.64 1.89 17.89
N PHE A 75 -27.44 1.92 18.45
CA PHE A 75 -26.32 1.14 17.92
C PHE A 75 -25.39 0.63 19.00
N ALA A 76 -24.77 -0.52 18.72
CA ALA A 76 -23.86 -1.19 19.63
C ALA A 76 -22.55 -0.41 19.77
N VAL A 77 -22.17 -0.14 21.02
CA VAL A 77 -20.87 0.43 21.42
C VAL A 77 -19.99 -0.59 22.14
N ALA A 78 -20.60 -1.68 22.61
CA ALA A 78 -19.97 -2.92 23.05
C ALA A 78 -20.93 -4.09 22.73
N PRO A 79 -20.51 -5.37 22.85
CA PRO A 79 -21.35 -6.51 22.46
C PRO A 79 -22.75 -6.56 23.10
N SER A 80 -22.91 -6.02 24.31
CA SER A 80 -24.18 -5.93 25.05
C SER A 80 -24.65 -4.50 25.33
N MET A 81 -23.92 -3.48 24.88
CA MET A 81 -24.17 -2.08 25.24
C MET A 81 -24.58 -1.29 24.01
N ILE A 82 -25.71 -0.61 24.10
CA ILE A 82 -26.32 0.15 23.01
C ILE A 82 -26.49 1.61 23.42
N VAL A 83 -26.10 2.51 22.54
CA VAL A 83 -26.43 3.93 22.65
C VAL A 83 -27.70 4.22 21.88
N THR A 84 -28.56 5.05 22.47
CA THR A 84 -29.75 5.63 21.82
C THR A 84 -29.98 7.05 22.37
N ASN A 85 -31.04 7.72 21.96
CA ASN A 85 -31.41 9.00 22.55
C ASN A 85 -32.18 8.84 23.87
N ALA A 86 -32.02 9.80 24.78
CA ALA A 86 -32.72 9.78 26.06
C ALA A 86 -34.24 9.89 25.90
N HIS A 87 -34.71 10.64 24.89
CA HIS A 87 -36.15 10.74 24.62
C HIS A 87 -36.78 9.44 24.11
N VAL A 88 -36.01 8.56 23.43
CA VAL A 88 -36.51 7.28 22.88
C VAL A 88 -36.94 6.33 24.00
N ILE A 89 -36.24 6.35 25.13
CA ILE A 89 -36.53 5.46 26.27
C ILE A 89 -37.23 6.16 27.44
N ARG A 90 -37.57 7.45 27.30
CA ARG A 90 -38.01 8.30 28.42
C ARG A 90 -39.24 7.77 29.14
N GLU A 91 -40.22 7.27 28.40
CA GLU A 91 -41.47 6.76 28.95
C GLU A 91 -41.23 5.52 29.82
N ALA A 92 -40.32 4.63 29.42
CA ALA A 92 -39.93 3.46 30.22
C ALA A 92 -39.14 3.79 31.49
N LEU A 93 -38.65 5.03 31.64
CA LEU A 93 -38.04 5.50 32.89
C LEU A 93 -39.09 6.06 33.86
N GLN A 94 -40.31 6.32 33.38
CA GLN A 94 -41.41 6.93 34.15
C GLN A 94 -42.51 5.92 34.46
N ASP A 95 -42.59 4.83 33.68
CA ASP A 95 -43.59 3.78 33.79
C ASP A 95 -42.91 2.39 33.80
N ASP A 96 -42.91 1.75 34.97
CA ASP A 96 -42.31 0.42 35.20
C ASP A 96 -43.05 -0.71 34.44
N SER A 97 -44.23 -0.45 33.88
CA SER A 97 -44.95 -1.43 33.06
C SER A 97 -44.36 -1.54 31.64
N LEU A 98 -43.58 -0.56 31.20
CA LEU A 98 -42.95 -0.54 29.90
C LEU A 98 -41.58 -1.22 29.93
N ARG A 99 -41.29 -1.99 28.89
CA ARG A 99 -39.98 -2.65 28.71
C ARG A 99 -39.28 -2.13 27.48
N ILE A 100 -37.95 -2.05 27.54
CA ILE A 100 -37.12 -1.69 26.38
C ILE A 100 -36.84 -2.97 25.59
N GLY A 101 -37.41 -3.09 24.39
CA GLY A 101 -37.10 -4.11 23.41
C GLY A 101 -36.02 -3.65 22.44
N ILE A 102 -35.12 -4.56 22.11
CA ILE A 102 -34.01 -4.35 21.18
C ILE A 102 -34.14 -5.37 20.06
N VAL A 103 -34.30 -4.90 18.83
CA VAL A 103 -34.46 -5.75 17.66
C VAL A 103 -33.24 -5.56 16.74
N PRO A 104 -32.48 -6.63 16.45
CA PRO A 104 -31.30 -6.54 15.59
C PRO A 104 -31.68 -6.33 14.11
N SER A 105 -30.69 -5.96 13.30
CA SER A 105 -30.88 -5.79 11.85
C SER A 105 -31.06 -7.11 11.08
N GLU A 106 -30.61 -8.23 11.67
CA GLU A 106 -30.56 -9.53 11.00
C GLU A 106 -30.97 -10.66 11.96
N GLY A 107 -31.41 -11.77 11.34
CA GLY A 107 -31.83 -13.07 11.90
C GLY A 107 -32.94 -13.03 12.96
N ASP A 108 -33.08 -14.12 13.72
CA ASP A 108 -34.31 -14.34 14.48
C ASP A 108 -34.19 -13.90 15.95
N GLY A 109 -35.15 -13.08 16.38
CA GLY A 109 -35.34 -12.71 17.79
C GLY A 109 -34.94 -11.28 18.15
N GLY A 110 -35.51 -10.80 19.27
CA GLY A 110 -35.13 -9.56 19.94
C GLY A 110 -34.63 -9.87 21.35
N ALA A 111 -34.08 -8.86 22.01
CA ALA A 111 -33.65 -8.92 23.40
C ALA A 111 -34.33 -7.83 24.22
N TYR A 112 -34.38 -8.00 25.54
CA TYR A 112 -34.78 -6.92 26.43
C TYR A 112 -33.55 -6.19 26.96
N GLY A 113 -33.70 -4.87 27.05
CA GLY A 113 -32.69 -3.95 27.56
C GLY A 113 -33.11 -3.30 28.87
N ARG A 114 -32.10 -2.81 29.58
CA ARG A 114 -32.25 -1.94 30.77
C ARG A 114 -31.42 -0.69 30.59
N ALA A 115 -31.98 0.46 30.95
CA ALA A 115 -31.21 1.71 30.97
C ALA A 115 -30.14 1.65 32.06
N VAL A 116 -28.88 1.82 31.66
CA VAL A 116 -27.71 1.89 32.56
C VAL A 116 -27.44 3.34 32.96
N ALA A 117 -27.49 4.23 31.97
CA ALA A 117 -27.21 5.65 32.17
C ALA A 117 -28.05 6.49 31.22
N VAL A 118 -28.48 7.66 31.69
CA VAL A 118 -29.31 8.58 30.91
C VAL A 118 -28.82 10.01 31.16
N SER A 119 -28.57 10.74 30.08
CA SER A 119 -28.25 12.16 30.08
C SER A 119 -29.34 12.91 29.32
N PRO A 120 -30.41 13.38 30.00
CA PRO A 120 -31.45 14.16 29.35
C PRO A 120 -30.93 15.47 28.73
N ARG A 121 -29.89 16.07 29.31
CA ARG A 121 -29.27 17.31 28.82
C ARG A 121 -28.68 17.14 27.42
N ASN A 122 -28.01 16.02 27.17
CA ASN A 122 -27.34 15.74 25.91
C ASN A 122 -28.18 14.84 24.99
N ASP A 123 -29.40 14.49 25.43
CA ASP A 123 -30.29 13.54 24.78
C ASP A 123 -29.63 12.19 24.47
N LEU A 124 -28.86 11.64 25.42
CA LEU A 124 -28.18 10.35 25.28
C LEU A 124 -28.64 9.35 26.34
N ALA A 125 -28.77 8.08 25.96
CA ALA A 125 -29.00 6.97 26.87
C ALA A 125 -28.11 5.78 26.49
N LEU A 126 -27.69 5.04 27.53
CA LEU A 126 -26.95 3.79 27.43
C LEU A 126 -27.86 2.67 27.94
N VAL A 127 -28.08 1.67 27.09
CA VAL A 127 -28.93 0.51 27.36
C VAL A 127 -28.08 -0.74 27.31
N GLU A 128 -28.18 -1.58 28.35
CA GLU A 128 -27.55 -2.89 28.42
C GLU A 128 -28.58 -3.97 28.06
N ILE A 129 -28.17 -4.92 27.22
CA ILE A 129 -28.95 -6.14 26.95
C ILE A 129 -28.89 -7.05 28.18
N VAL A 130 -30.05 -7.37 28.76
CA VAL A 130 -30.16 -8.16 30.00
C VAL A 130 -30.79 -9.53 29.78
N ASP A 131 -31.70 -9.66 28.81
CA ASP A 131 -32.36 -10.92 28.46
C ASP A 131 -32.20 -11.21 26.97
N GLY A 132 -31.35 -12.19 26.65
CA GLY A 132 -30.99 -12.57 25.27
C GLY A 132 -29.54 -12.25 24.93
N SER A 133 -29.09 -12.69 23.75
CA SER A 133 -27.74 -12.40 23.25
C SER A 133 -27.79 -12.16 21.75
N LEU A 134 -27.55 -10.91 21.34
CA LEU A 134 -27.63 -10.50 19.93
C LEU A 134 -26.27 -10.51 19.22
N ARG A 135 -25.15 -10.65 19.95
CA ARG A 135 -23.76 -10.62 19.43
C ARG A 135 -23.56 -9.49 18.39
N LEU A 136 -23.97 -8.28 18.75
CA LEU A 136 -23.92 -7.13 17.84
C LEU A 136 -22.48 -6.68 17.63
N PRO A 137 -22.05 -6.39 16.39
CA PRO A 137 -20.74 -5.82 16.13
C PRO A 137 -20.70 -4.37 16.66
N PRO A 138 -19.80 -4.02 17.59
CA PRO A 138 -19.66 -2.65 18.06
C PRO A 138 -19.16 -1.73 16.96
N LEU A 139 -19.71 -0.52 16.87
CA LEU A 139 -19.27 0.47 15.88
C LEU A 139 -18.01 1.19 16.35
N THR A 140 -17.14 1.50 15.39
CA THR A 140 -15.97 2.37 15.59
C THR A 140 -16.37 3.84 15.43
N PHE A 141 -15.79 4.71 16.25
CA PHE A 141 -15.96 6.16 16.19
C PHE A 141 -14.85 6.83 15.36
N SER A 142 -15.21 7.89 14.64
CA SER A 142 -14.20 8.71 13.96
C SER A 142 -13.38 9.50 14.97
N GLY A 143 -12.05 9.35 14.93
CA GLY A 143 -11.10 10.24 15.62
C GLY A 143 -10.66 11.42 14.76
N GLU A 144 -11.04 11.42 13.48
CA GLU A 144 -10.71 12.46 12.52
C GLU A 144 -11.73 13.61 12.63
N ALA A 145 -11.23 14.83 12.77
CA ALA A 145 -12.06 16.03 12.67
C ALA A 145 -12.53 16.19 11.22
N GLN A 146 -13.80 15.89 10.96
CA GLN A 146 -14.36 16.01 9.61
C GLN A 146 -14.37 17.47 9.17
N ARG A 147 -13.68 17.78 8.07
CA ARG A 147 -13.60 19.13 7.50
C ARG A 147 -14.30 19.16 6.14
N GLY A 148 -15.16 20.14 5.92
CA GLY A 148 -15.83 20.37 4.64
C GLY A 148 -17.10 19.54 4.43
N MET A 149 -17.55 19.45 3.17
CA MET A 149 -18.76 18.73 2.75
C MET A 149 -18.50 17.23 2.59
N ALA A 150 -18.12 16.55 3.66
CA ALA A 150 -17.93 15.10 3.66
C ALA A 150 -19.27 14.37 3.47
N GLU A 151 -19.29 13.28 2.70
CA GLU A 151 -20.47 12.41 2.58
C GLU A 151 -20.73 11.71 3.93
N VAL A 152 -22.00 11.68 4.33
CA VAL A 152 -22.44 11.04 5.57
C VAL A 152 -23.68 10.21 5.32
N SER A 153 -23.84 9.14 6.12
CA SER A 153 -25.02 8.28 6.08
C SER A 153 -25.71 8.24 7.44
N ALA A 154 -26.98 8.62 7.49
CA ALA A 154 -27.82 8.39 8.65
C ALA A 154 -28.44 6.99 8.55
N VAL A 155 -28.24 6.16 9.57
CA VAL A 155 -28.73 4.77 9.60
C VAL A 155 -29.74 4.61 10.74
N GLY A 156 -30.88 4.00 10.45
CA GLY A 156 -31.93 3.78 11.45
C GLY A 156 -33.19 3.12 10.91
N TYR A 157 -34.27 3.20 11.69
CA TYR A 157 -35.53 2.50 11.47
C TYR A 157 -36.71 3.47 11.42
N PRO A 158 -36.92 4.15 10.29
CA PRO A 158 -37.99 5.14 10.16
C PRO A 158 -39.35 4.48 9.91
N MET A 159 -40.32 4.73 10.80
CA MET A 159 -41.64 4.07 10.76
C MET A 159 -42.43 4.35 9.48
N ASN A 160 -42.26 5.53 8.87
CA ASN A 160 -42.95 5.84 7.61
C ASN A 160 -42.47 4.97 6.45
N VAL A 161 -41.24 4.47 6.49
CA VAL A 161 -40.74 3.52 5.49
C VAL A 161 -41.32 2.15 5.75
N ASP A 162 -41.33 1.70 7.02
CA ASP A 162 -41.95 0.41 7.41
C ASP A 162 -43.42 0.35 6.94
N LEU A 163 -44.21 1.40 7.22
CA LEU A 163 -45.60 1.51 6.78
C LEU A 163 -45.75 1.56 5.26
N ALA A 164 -44.87 2.27 4.55
CA ALA A 164 -44.89 2.34 3.09
C ALA A 164 -44.53 1.00 2.43
N GLN A 165 -43.80 0.14 3.13
CA GLN A 165 -43.51 -1.23 2.72
C GLN A 165 -44.63 -2.22 3.06
N GLY A 166 -45.70 -1.76 3.73
CA GLY A 166 -46.83 -2.58 4.12
C GLY A 166 -46.59 -3.43 5.37
N LEU A 167 -45.58 -3.10 6.18
CA LEU A 167 -45.34 -3.76 7.46
C LEU A 167 -46.43 -3.38 8.46
N GLU A 168 -46.92 -4.37 9.20
CA GLU A 168 -47.89 -4.16 10.27
C GLU A 168 -47.16 -3.74 11.56
N LEU A 169 -47.92 -3.21 12.53
CA LEU A 169 -47.34 -2.74 13.79
C LEU A 169 -46.57 -3.84 14.55
N GLY A 170 -47.00 -5.10 14.42
CA GLY A 170 -46.34 -6.26 15.02
C GLY A 170 -45.02 -6.66 14.32
N ASP A 171 -44.80 -6.25 13.06
CA ASP A 171 -43.57 -6.55 12.34
C ASP A 171 -42.36 -5.75 12.88
N ILE A 172 -42.61 -4.75 13.73
CA ILE A 172 -41.57 -3.97 14.41
C ILE A 172 -40.64 -4.85 15.27
N PHE A 173 -41.13 -6.00 15.73
CA PHE A 173 -40.42 -6.98 16.53
C PHE A 173 -39.56 -7.95 15.70
N ARG A 174 -39.66 -7.90 14.36
CA ARG A 174 -38.89 -8.73 13.45
C ARG A 174 -37.65 -7.97 12.98
N ALA A 175 -36.56 -8.70 12.80
CA ALA A 175 -35.36 -8.14 12.23
C ALA A 175 -35.64 -7.60 10.83
N GLN A 176 -35.22 -6.37 10.59
CA GLN A 176 -35.30 -5.69 9.30
C GLN A 176 -33.97 -5.00 9.03
N PRO A 177 -33.54 -4.90 7.76
CA PRO A 177 -32.41 -4.06 7.43
C PRO A 177 -32.74 -2.59 7.73
N PRO A 178 -31.83 -1.82 8.35
CA PRO A 178 -32.07 -0.40 8.60
C PRO A 178 -32.02 0.39 7.29
N VAL A 179 -32.74 1.49 7.27
CA VAL A 179 -32.72 2.47 6.19
C VAL A 179 -31.44 3.29 6.28
N LYS A 180 -30.81 3.52 5.13
CA LYS A 180 -29.55 4.27 4.98
C LYS A 180 -29.82 5.50 4.12
N SER A 181 -29.85 6.67 4.75
CA SER A 181 -30.05 7.94 4.07
C SER A 181 -28.72 8.64 3.89
N ARG A 182 -28.38 9.02 2.65
CA ARG A 182 -27.12 9.72 2.34
C ARG A 182 -27.32 11.22 2.28
N GLY A 183 -26.30 11.96 2.68
CA GLY A 183 -26.23 13.41 2.56
C GLY A 183 -24.81 13.91 2.81
N PHE A 184 -24.69 15.18 3.18
CA PHE A 184 -23.41 15.83 3.39
C PHE A 184 -23.35 16.49 4.76
N LEU A 185 -22.17 16.41 5.37
CA LEU A 185 -21.84 17.19 6.55
C LEU A 185 -21.83 18.68 6.18
N SER A 186 -22.65 19.46 6.88
CA SER A 186 -22.73 20.92 6.69
C SER A 186 -21.88 21.68 7.72
N GLY A 187 -21.51 21.02 8.82
CA GLY A 187 -20.52 21.48 9.80
C GLY A 187 -20.95 21.20 11.24
N GLU A 188 -20.03 21.44 12.16
CA GLU A 188 -20.33 21.42 13.59
C GLU A 188 -20.99 22.75 13.99
N ARG A 189 -22.08 22.65 14.75
CA ARG A 189 -22.79 23.81 15.28
C ARG A 189 -23.08 23.53 16.75
N PRO A 190 -22.49 24.27 17.70
CA PRO A 190 -22.98 24.19 19.07
C PRO A 190 -24.45 24.63 19.07
N SER A 191 -25.36 23.74 19.49
CA SER A 191 -26.71 24.17 19.81
C SER A 191 -26.66 24.99 21.10
N ARG A 192 -27.76 25.69 21.46
CA ARG A 192 -27.79 26.46 22.72
C ARG A 192 -27.65 25.59 23.99
N GLN A 193 -27.70 24.26 23.89
CA GLN A 193 -27.74 23.35 25.04
C GLN A 193 -26.61 22.30 25.07
N PHE A 194 -26.20 21.78 23.91
CA PHE A 194 -25.12 20.78 23.75
C PHE A 194 -24.57 20.77 22.32
N ASP A 195 -23.42 20.15 22.08
CA ASP A 195 -22.77 20.15 20.77
C ASP A 195 -23.45 19.21 19.76
N THR A 196 -23.85 19.76 18.61
CA THR A 196 -24.49 19.03 17.51
C THR A 196 -23.72 19.13 16.19
N ILE A 197 -24.01 18.18 15.32
CA ILE A 197 -23.52 18.07 13.95
C ILE A 197 -24.69 18.35 13.01
N LEU A 198 -24.49 19.25 12.06
CA LEU A 198 -25.46 19.59 11.03
C LEU A 198 -25.18 18.78 9.75
N HIS A 199 -26.18 18.11 9.21
CA HIS A 199 -26.08 17.37 7.95
C HIS A 199 -27.34 17.49 7.09
N THR A 200 -27.24 17.06 5.84
CA THR A 200 -28.37 17.02 4.89
C THR A 200 -28.91 15.61 4.66
N ALA A 201 -28.36 14.59 5.31
CA ALA A 201 -28.85 13.22 5.19
C ALA A 201 -30.28 13.11 5.77
N PRO A 202 -31.30 12.75 4.97
CA PRO A 202 -32.69 12.78 5.43
C PRO A 202 -32.96 11.84 6.60
N ILE A 203 -33.53 12.36 7.69
CA ILE A 203 -34.02 11.54 8.81
C ILE A 203 -35.51 11.75 9.05
N ALA A 204 -36.20 10.68 9.43
CA ALA A 204 -37.60 10.70 9.83
C ALA A 204 -37.74 10.16 11.27
N ARG A 205 -38.94 10.27 11.85
CA ARG A 205 -39.25 9.64 13.14
C ARG A 205 -38.91 8.15 13.09
N GLY A 206 -38.13 7.69 14.07
CA GLY A 206 -37.59 6.34 14.15
C GLY A 206 -36.09 6.25 13.88
N ASN A 207 -35.48 7.22 13.18
CA ASN A 207 -34.01 7.28 13.01
C ASN A 207 -33.28 7.82 14.24
N SER A 208 -33.99 8.56 15.12
CA SER A 208 -33.44 9.12 16.35
C SER A 208 -32.83 8.03 17.23
N GLY A 209 -31.59 8.25 17.66
CA GLY A 209 -30.77 7.31 18.42
C GLY A 209 -29.87 6.42 17.56
N GLY A 210 -30.11 6.33 16.25
CA GLY A 210 -29.23 5.64 15.30
C GLY A 210 -27.97 6.46 14.99
N PRO A 211 -26.94 5.86 14.38
CA PRO A 211 -25.69 6.56 14.14
C PRO A 211 -25.74 7.42 12.85
N LEU A 212 -25.01 8.53 12.88
CA LEU A 212 -24.53 9.24 11.69
C LEU A 212 -23.14 8.71 11.36
N LEU A 213 -22.94 8.18 10.16
CA LEU A 213 -21.69 7.52 9.75
C LEU A 213 -20.94 8.34 8.71
N ASP A 214 -19.61 8.27 8.74
CA ASP A 214 -18.76 8.69 7.62
C ASP A 214 -18.70 7.63 6.50
N ALA A 215 -17.97 7.92 5.44
CA ALA A 215 -17.78 7.01 4.29
C ALA A 215 -17.09 5.68 4.62
N CYS A 216 -16.53 5.52 5.82
CA CYS A 216 -15.90 4.29 6.32
C CYS A 216 -16.79 3.55 7.32
N GLY A 217 -18.05 3.96 7.49
CA GLY A 217 -18.95 3.37 8.49
C GLY A 217 -18.57 3.72 9.93
N ARG A 218 -17.72 4.74 10.16
CA ARG A 218 -17.36 5.19 11.51
C ARG A 218 -18.38 6.21 12.00
N VAL A 219 -18.73 6.13 13.28
CA VAL A 219 -19.71 7.02 13.91
C VAL A 219 -19.13 8.43 14.03
N LEU A 220 -19.90 9.40 13.50
CA LEU A 220 -19.71 10.83 13.66
C LEU A 220 -20.65 11.43 14.72
N GLY A 221 -21.79 10.79 14.98
CA GLY A 221 -22.75 11.28 15.97
C GLY A 221 -23.97 10.38 16.11
N VAL A 222 -24.93 10.80 16.94
CA VAL A 222 -26.20 10.12 17.18
C VAL A 222 -27.33 10.95 16.57
N ASN A 223 -28.00 10.45 15.54
CA ASN A 223 -29.13 11.13 14.88
C ASN A 223 -30.19 11.49 15.92
N SER A 224 -30.77 12.69 15.87
CA SER A 224 -31.76 13.12 16.87
C SER A 224 -32.99 13.78 16.24
N PHE A 225 -32.89 14.98 15.67
CA PHE A 225 -34.05 15.74 15.15
C PHE A 225 -33.73 16.50 13.86
N GLY A 226 -34.75 16.81 13.07
CA GLY A 226 -34.69 17.72 11.92
C GLY A 226 -35.27 19.10 12.24
N ALA A 227 -34.94 20.10 11.44
CA ALA A 227 -35.66 21.38 11.45
C ALA A 227 -36.72 21.35 10.34
N ASP A 228 -38.00 21.42 10.70
CA ASP A 228 -39.08 21.65 9.73
C ASP A 228 -38.99 23.11 9.25
N SER A 229 -38.56 23.30 8.01
CA SER A 229 -38.77 24.55 7.30
C SER A 229 -40.22 24.57 6.81
N ASN A 230 -41.01 25.56 7.21
CA ASN A 230 -42.41 25.75 6.81
C ASN A 230 -42.57 26.04 5.30
N GLY A 231 -42.15 25.13 4.42
CA GLY A 231 -42.41 25.11 2.99
C GLY A 231 -41.46 25.91 2.09
N SER A 232 -40.32 26.43 2.55
CA SER A 232 -39.49 27.31 1.68
C SER A 232 -37.96 27.26 1.78
N ASP A 233 -37.31 26.36 2.53
CA ASP A 233 -35.83 26.32 2.55
C ASP A 233 -35.27 24.90 2.78
N ALA A 234 -33.98 24.73 2.48
CA ALA A 234 -33.27 23.45 2.55
C ALA A 234 -33.48 22.71 3.90
N GLU A 235 -33.82 21.43 3.83
CA GLU A 235 -33.96 20.57 5.01
C GLU A 235 -32.60 20.29 5.63
N PHE A 236 -32.47 20.56 6.93
CA PHE A 236 -31.28 20.23 7.71
C PHE A 236 -31.62 19.37 8.91
N TYR A 237 -30.68 18.51 9.25
CA TYR A 237 -30.83 17.48 10.27
C TYR A 237 -29.66 17.53 11.25
N PHE A 238 -29.94 17.13 12.49
CA PHE A 238 -29.02 17.24 13.61
C PHE A 238 -28.71 15.88 14.23
N ALA A 239 -27.43 15.68 14.53
CA ALA A 239 -26.93 14.57 15.33
C ALA A 239 -26.17 15.09 16.58
N VAL A 240 -26.29 14.40 17.71
CA VAL A 240 -25.48 14.64 18.91
C VAL A 240 -24.02 14.32 18.56
N SER A 241 -23.10 15.25 18.83
CA SER A 241 -21.70 15.10 18.42
C SER A 241 -20.91 14.12 19.27
N LEU A 242 -19.78 13.63 18.74
CA LEU A 242 -18.81 12.83 19.51
C LEU A 242 -18.24 13.55 20.74
N ARG A 243 -18.25 14.90 20.74
CA ARG A 243 -17.81 15.69 21.91
C ARG A 243 -18.69 15.47 23.12
N GLU A 244 -19.97 15.15 22.92
CA GLU A 244 -20.90 14.79 24.00
C GLU A 244 -20.91 13.28 24.25
N LEU A 245 -20.86 12.49 23.18
CA LEU A 245 -20.99 11.03 23.26
C LEU A 245 -19.75 10.34 23.88
N LEU A 246 -18.54 10.68 23.46
CA LEU A 246 -17.34 10.00 23.94
C LEU A 246 -17.08 10.21 25.43
N PRO A 247 -17.27 11.41 26.02
CA PRO A 247 -17.24 11.57 27.48
C PRO A 247 -18.36 10.82 28.19
N PHE A 248 -19.58 10.80 27.63
CA PHE A 248 -20.70 10.04 28.20
C PHE A 248 -20.39 8.54 28.28
N LEU A 249 -19.81 7.94 27.23
CA LEU A 249 -19.39 6.54 27.25
C LEU A 249 -18.30 6.26 28.28
N ARG A 250 -17.24 7.08 28.30
CA ARG A 250 -16.13 6.93 29.25
C ARG A 250 -16.57 7.10 30.71
N ALA A 251 -17.51 8.00 30.98
CA ALA A 251 -18.07 8.21 32.32
C ALA A 251 -18.87 6.99 32.83
N ASN A 252 -19.29 6.10 31.92
CA ASN A 252 -20.03 4.88 32.23
C ASN A 252 -19.21 3.62 31.91
N GLU A 253 -17.87 3.71 31.99
CA GLU A 253 -16.93 2.59 31.88
C GLU A 253 -17.00 1.83 30.53
N VAL A 254 -17.49 2.48 29.48
CA VAL A 254 -17.44 1.97 28.11
C VAL A 254 -16.25 2.61 27.40
N GLU A 255 -15.27 1.81 26.99
CA GLU A 255 -14.13 2.26 26.19
C GLU A 255 -14.49 2.28 24.70
N PRO A 256 -14.71 3.47 24.09
CA PRO A 256 -15.05 3.55 22.68
C PRO A 256 -13.83 3.24 21.80
N ARG A 257 -14.04 2.45 20.74
CA ARG A 257 -13.03 2.26 19.69
C ARG A 257 -12.98 3.50 18.81
N VAL A 258 -11.90 4.29 18.91
CA VAL A 258 -11.73 5.51 18.11
C VAL A 258 -10.65 5.29 17.06
N ASN A 259 -10.95 5.60 15.81
CA ASN A 259 -10.01 5.50 14.70
C ASN A 259 -9.79 6.87 14.05
N ALA A 260 -8.57 7.40 14.20
CA ALA A 260 -8.18 8.71 13.68
C ALA A 260 -7.51 8.69 12.29
N LEU A 261 -7.39 7.52 11.66
CA LEU A 261 -6.78 7.41 10.32
C LEU A 261 -7.71 7.99 9.24
N PRO A 262 -7.18 8.55 8.14
CA PRO A 262 -8.00 9.05 7.04
C PRO A 262 -8.87 7.96 6.42
N CYS A 263 -10.13 8.29 6.11
CA CYS A 263 -11.02 7.38 5.40
C CYS A 263 -10.67 7.32 3.90
N ARG A 264 -9.91 6.29 3.47
CA ARG A 264 -9.45 6.11 2.08
C ARG A 264 -9.97 4.83 1.45
N SER A 265 -10.60 4.91 0.28
CA SER A 265 -11.16 3.73 -0.41
C SER A 265 -10.09 2.68 -0.77
N ILE A 266 -10.50 1.42 -0.92
CA ILE A 266 -9.58 0.35 -1.35
C ILE A 266 -9.01 0.65 -2.76
N ASP A 267 -9.82 1.25 -3.63
CA ASP A 267 -9.39 1.65 -4.97
C ASP A 267 -8.29 2.72 -4.93
N GLU A 268 -8.40 3.71 -4.05
CA GLU A 268 -7.35 4.72 -3.83
C GLU A 268 -6.06 4.10 -3.31
N LEU A 269 -6.15 3.13 -2.39
CA LEU A 269 -4.98 2.40 -1.90
C LEU A 269 -4.33 1.57 -3.02
N ASN A 270 -5.12 0.86 -3.81
CA ASN A 270 -4.65 0.08 -4.96
C ASN A 270 -4.01 0.98 -6.03
N ALA A 271 -4.57 2.15 -6.29
CA ALA A 271 -3.99 3.13 -7.21
C ALA A 271 -2.66 3.68 -6.69
N ALA A 272 -2.59 4.03 -5.40
CA ALA A 272 -1.37 4.51 -4.76
C ALA A 272 -0.26 3.45 -4.76
N GLU A 273 -0.59 2.18 -4.50
CA GLU A 273 0.36 1.08 -4.54
C GLU A 273 0.89 0.82 -5.96
N ARG A 274 0.01 0.83 -6.97
CA ARG A 274 0.44 0.71 -8.38
C ARG A 274 1.40 1.84 -8.77
N ALA A 275 1.07 3.08 -8.44
CA ALA A 275 1.93 4.23 -8.71
C ALA A 275 3.30 4.11 -8.01
N ARG A 276 3.32 3.60 -6.78
CA ARG A 276 4.57 3.33 -6.04
C ARG A 276 5.43 2.28 -6.75
N LEU A 277 4.85 1.16 -7.16
CA LEU A 277 5.56 0.09 -7.87
C LEU A 277 6.09 0.56 -9.23
N GLU A 278 5.31 1.36 -9.96
CA GLU A 278 5.74 1.97 -11.23
C GLU A 278 6.92 2.93 -11.02
N ALA A 279 6.86 3.78 -9.99
CA ALA A 279 7.95 4.68 -9.63
C ALA A 279 9.24 3.90 -9.27
N GLN A 280 9.13 2.85 -8.46
CA GLN A 280 10.28 2.01 -8.11
C GLN A 280 10.89 1.31 -9.34
N ARG A 281 10.06 0.82 -10.26
CA ARG A 281 10.54 0.21 -11.53
C ARG A 281 11.21 1.25 -12.43
N ALA A 282 10.68 2.46 -12.50
CA ALA A 282 11.27 3.56 -13.26
C ALA A 282 12.64 3.97 -12.68
N GLU A 283 12.75 4.09 -11.36
CA GLU A 283 14.01 4.37 -10.67
C GLU A 283 15.05 3.26 -10.89
N ALA A 284 14.65 1.99 -10.78
CA ALA A 284 15.55 0.86 -11.04
C ALA A 284 16.09 0.87 -12.48
N ARG A 285 15.22 1.14 -13.47
CA ARG A 285 15.63 1.30 -14.87
C ARG A 285 16.58 2.48 -15.06
N ALA A 286 16.28 3.63 -14.48
CA ALA A 286 17.13 4.81 -14.54
C ALA A 286 18.53 4.54 -13.94
N ARG A 287 18.61 3.78 -12.83
CA ARG A 287 19.89 3.36 -12.24
C ARG A 287 20.70 2.45 -13.16
N ILE A 288 20.05 1.49 -13.83
CA ILE A 288 20.71 0.60 -14.80
C ILE A 288 21.22 1.42 -15.99
N GLU A 289 20.39 2.28 -16.57
CA GLU A 289 20.79 3.14 -17.68
C GLU A 289 21.93 4.09 -17.32
N ALA A 290 21.94 4.62 -16.09
CA ALA A 290 23.03 5.45 -15.58
C ALA A 290 24.34 4.65 -15.49
N ARG A 291 24.32 3.45 -14.90
CA ARG A 291 25.48 2.55 -14.84
C ARG A 291 25.99 2.17 -16.23
N GLU A 292 25.10 1.93 -17.17
CA GLU A 292 25.49 1.65 -18.56
C GLU A 292 26.12 2.87 -19.25
N ARG A 293 25.64 4.08 -18.99
CA ARG A 293 26.26 5.32 -19.50
C ARG A 293 27.66 5.49 -18.92
N GLU A 294 27.80 5.35 -17.60
CA GLU A 294 29.09 5.44 -16.91
C GLU A 294 30.08 4.39 -17.44
N ALA A 295 29.64 3.15 -17.64
CA ALA A 295 30.47 2.09 -18.20
C ALA A 295 30.91 2.38 -19.65
N ARG A 296 30.03 2.97 -20.48
CA ARG A 296 30.39 3.40 -21.85
C ARG A 296 31.42 4.53 -21.83
N ASP A 297 31.20 5.55 -21.01
CA ASP A 297 32.10 6.70 -20.88
C ASP A 297 33.48 6.27 -20.33
N ALA A 298 33.50 5.36 -19.37
CA ALA A 298 34.73 4.76 -18.83
C ALA A 298 35.50 4.00 -19.92
N ARG A 299 34.80 3.16 -20.70
CA ARG A 299 35.41 2.41 -21.80
C ARG A 299 35.97 3.32 -22.89
N GLU A 300 35.26 4.40 -23.22
CA GLU A 300 35.73 5.39 -24.20
C GLU A 300 37.01 6.10 -23.73
N LYS A 301 37.04 6.54 -22.46
CA LYS A 301 38.25 7.12 -21.85
C LYS A 301 39.43 6.15 -21.86
N ALA A 302 39.21 4.91 -21.41
CA ALA A 302 40.23 3.87 -21.43
C ALA A 302 40.78 3.62 -22.84
N ARG A 303 39.91 3.67 -23.87
CA ARG A 303 40.31 3.52 -25.27
C ARG A 303 41.18 4.67 -25.75
N ILE A 304 40.83 5.92 -25.42
CA ILE A 304 41.63 7.09 -25.80
C ILE A 304 43.01 7.02 -25.14
N GLU A 305 43.08 6.68 -23.86
CA GLU A 305 44.34 6.51 -23.13
C GLU A 305 45.20 5.37 -23.69
N ALA A 306 44.59 4.21 -23.98
CA ALA A 306 45.27 3.10 -24.62
C ALA A 306 45.79 3.46 -26.03
N LEU A 307 45.04 4.23 -26.82
CA LEU A 307 45.48 4.72 -28.13
C LEU A 307 46.69 5.65 -28.03
N LEU A 308 46.67 6.59 -27.07
CA LEU A 308 47.78 7.53 -26.85
C LEU A 308 49.05 6.79 -26.43
N THR A 309 48.96 5.90 -25.43
CA THR A 309 50.10 5.13 -24.92
C THR A 309 50.71 4.22 -25.99
N VAL A 310 49.88 3.50 -26.76
CA VAL A 310 50.35 2.65 -27.86
C VAL A 310 50.99 3.51 -28.98
N SER A 311 50.43 4.69 -29.28
CA SER A 311 51.02 5.59 -30.28
C SER A 311 52.41 6.06 -29.86
N GLU A 312 52.58 6.51 -28.61
CA GLU A 312 53.87 6.94 -28.08
C GLU A 312 54.91 5.81 -28.09
N GLU A 313 54.54 4.60 -27.67
CA GLU A 313 55.43 3.44 -27.70
C GLU A 313 55.86 3.07 -29.13
N ARG A 314 54.93 3.17 -30.09
CA ARG A 314 55.24 2.94 -31.51
C ARG A 314 56.16 4.01 -32.07
N GLU A 315 55.89 5.28 -31.79
CA GLU A 315 56.74 6.39 -32.21
C GLU A 315 58.16 6.26 -31.65
N ASN A 316 58.28 5.91 -30.37
CA ASN A 316 59.57 5.64 -29.72
C ASN A 316 60.30 4.45 -30.36
N ALA A 317 59.62 3.34 -30.62
CA ALA A 317 60.20 2.18 -31.28
C ALA A 317 60.67 2.50 -32.71
N MET A 318 59.89 3.29 -33.46
CA MET A 318 60.27 3.77 -34.80
C MET A 318 61.47 4.72 -34.74
N ALA A 319 61.51 5.65 -33.78
CA ALA A 319 62.63 6.56 -33.59
C ALA A 319 63.92 5.81 -33.25
N ILE A 320 63.86 4.84 -32.32
CA ILE A 320 64.99 3.97 -31.97
C ILE A 320 65.44 3.17 -33.20
N ALA A 321 64.51 2.58 -33.96
CA ALA A 321 64.84 1.84 -35.17
C ALA A 321 65.56 2.72 -36.21
N VAL A 322 65.09 3.95 -36.44
CA VAL A 322 65.72 4.91 -37.35
C VAL A 322 67.12 5.32 -36.86
N LEU A 323 67.28 5.61 -35.56
CA LEU A 323 68.57 5.97 -34.98
C LEU A 323 69.59 4.81 -35.10
N LEU A 324 69.17 3.58 -34.80
CA LEU A 324 70.01 2.39 -34.94
C LEU A 324 70.36 2.09 -36.40
N LEU A 325 69.42 2.31 -37.31
CA LEU A 325 69.66 2.18 -38.75
C LEU A 325 70.67 3.23 -39.24
N MET A 326 70.53 4.49 -38.83
CA MET A 326 71.47 5.56 -39.16
C MET A 326 72.88 5.27 -38.62
N LEU A 327 72.97 4.81 -37.36
CA LEU A 327 74.24 4.39 -36.76
C LEU A 327 74.85 3.20 -37.49
N GLY A 328 74.03 2.22 -37.87
CA GLY A 328 74.44 1.05 -38.64
C GLY A 328 75.00 1.43 -40.02
N VAL A 329 74.29 2.29 -40.75
CA VAL A 329 74.73 2.80 -42.06
C VAL A 329 76.02 3.64 -41.92
N GLY A 330 76.08 4.52 -40.93
CA GLY A 330 77.27 5.35 -40.65
C GLY A 330 78.50 4.51 -40.30
N ALA A 331 78.36 3.52 -39.42
CA ALA A 331 79.42 2.58 -39.06
C ALA A 331 79.82 1.70 -40.25
N GLY A 332 78.86 1.28 -41.09
CA GLY A 332 79.13 0.53 -42.32
C GLY A 332 79.94 1.32 -43.34
N PHE A 333 79.61 2.62 -43.52
CA PHE A 333 80.40 3.53 -44.35
C PHE A 333 81.82 3.71 -43.80
N MET A 334 81.96 3.86 -42.47
CA MET A 334 83.25 3.95 -41.79
C MET A 334 84.09 2.68 -41.98
N ALA A 335 83.47 1.50 -41.83
CA ALA A 335 84.11 0.20 -42.04
C ALA A 335 84.63 0.05 -43.48
N ALA A 336 83.85 0.50 -44.47
CA ALA A 336 84.25 0.48 -45.88
C ALA A 336 85.46 1.39 -46.15
N GLN A 337 85.49 2.61 -45.57
CA GLN A 337 86.66 3.49 -45.66
C GLN A 337 87.90 2.90 -44.97
N LEU A 338 87.78 2.40 -43.74
CA LEU A 338 88.88 1.83 -42.98
C LEU A 338 89.44 0.57 -43.66
N ARG A 339 88.58 -0.28 -44.23
CA ARG A 339 89.00 -1.46 -45.01
C ARG A 339 89.79 -1.06 -46.26
N ARG A 340 89.36 -0.03 -46.99
CA ARG A 340 90.13 0.51 -48.14
C ARG A 340 91.52 0.99 -47.70
N ARG A 341 91.60 1.78 -46.63
CA ARG A 341 92.87 2.26 -46.07
C ARG A 341 93.78 1.12 -45.57
N ALA A 342 93.22 0.08 -44.97
CA ALA A 342 93.99 -1.07 -44.47
C ALA A 342 94.58 -1.90 -45.62
N LEU A 343 93.85 -2.05 -46.73
CA LEU A 343 94.35 -2.70 -47.95
C LEU A 343 95.48 -1.91 -48.62
N GLU A 344 95.48 -0.58 -48.52
CA GLU A 344 96.51 0.29 -49.10
C GLU A 344 97.79 0.39 -48.26
N ARG A 345 97.72 0.22 -46.92
CA ARG A 345 98.83 0.49 -45.98
C ARG A 345 99.41 -0.74 -45.26
N GLU A 346 98.98 -1.96 -45.62
CA GLU A 346 99.42 -3.21 -44.99
C GLU A 346 99.27 -3.22 -43.44
N SER A 347 98.25 -2.50 -42.93
CA SER A 347 97.98 -2.35 -41.49
C SER A 347 96.89 -3.32 -40.99
N SER A 348 96.79 -3.56 -39.68
CA SER A 348 95.82 -4.51 -39.11
C SER A 348 94.35 -4.15 -39.45
N GLN A 349 93.54 -5.16 -39.83
CA GLN A 349 92.13 -4.98 -40.21
C GLN A 349 91.15 -4.88 -39.01
N THR A 350 91.67 -4.98 -37.78
CA THR A 350 90.86 -5.01 -36.55
C THR A 350 89.86 -3.84 -36.39
N PRO A 351 90.18 -2.55 -36.69
CA PRO A 351 89.21 -1.47 -36.55
C PRO A 351 88.10 -1.50 -37.61
N ALA A 352 88.38 -2.01 -38.81
CA ALA A 352 87.39 -2.15 -39.87
C ALA A 352 86.38 -3.27 -39.55
N LEU A 353 86.86 -4.38 -38.95
CA LEU A 353 86.01 -5.47 -38.45
C LEU A 353 85.14 -5.03 -37.27
N ALA A 354 85.70 -4.26 -36.33
CA ALA A 354 84.93 -3.69 -35.22
C ALA A 354 83.81 -2.76 -35.72
N ALA A 355 84.12 -1.86 -36.67
CA ALA A 355 83.12 -0.99 -37.29
C ALA A 355 82.05 -1.76 -38.09
N ALA A 356 82.43 -2.84 -38.78
CA ALA A 356 81.49 -3.73 -39.47
C ALA A 356 80.58 -4.50 -38.49
N ALA A 357 81.11 -4.93 -37.35
CA ALA A 357 80.32 -5.56 -36.28
C ALA A 357 79.30 -4.59 -35.68
N ILE A 358 79.69 -3.33 -35.43
CA ILE A 358 78.77 -2.27 -34.99
C ILE A 358 77.70 -1.99 -36.05
N ALA A 359 78.08 -1.99 -37.34
CA ALA A 359 77.13 -1.84 -38.45
C ALA A 359 76.08 -2.96 -38.47
N GLY A 360 76.53 -4.21 -38.35
CA GLY A 360 75.63 -5.38 -38.26
C GLY A 360 74.72 -5.33 -37.04
N ALA A 361 75.26 -4.99 -35.87
CA ALA A 361 74.48 -4.84 -34.64
C ALA A 361 73.44 -3.71 -34.74
N GLY A 362 73.78 -2.58 -35.37
CA GLY A 362 72.85 -1.48 -35.61
C GLY A 362 71.67 -1.87 -36.51
N VAL A 363 71.94 -2.60 -37.60
CA VAL A 363 70.88 -3.10 -38.51
C VAL A 363 69.98 -4.12 -37.82
N ILE A 364 70.57 -5.09 -37.10
CA ILE A 364 69.80 -6.10 -36.36
C ILE A 364 68.95 -5.42 -35.26
N GLY A 365 69.55 -4.50 -34.50
CA GLY A 365 68.84 -3.74 -33.48
C GLY A 365 67.69 -2.91 -34.05
N ALA A 366 67.87 -2.29 -35.22
CA ALA A 366 66.80 -1.56 -35.91
C ALA A 366 65.64 -2.47 -36.32
N VAL A 367 65.93 -3.66 -36.85
CA VAL A 367 64.91 -4.65 -37.21
C VAL A 367 64.16 -5.16 -35.98
N LEU A 368 64.86 -5.44 -34.88
CA LEU A 368 64.23 -5.88 -33.63
C LEU A 368 63.33 -4.78 -33.03
N ALA A 369 63.79 -3.53 -33.00
CA ALA A 369 62.99 -2.39 -32.54
C ALA A 369 61.75 -2.17 -33.43
N TRP A 370 61.87 -2.35 -34.75
CA TRP A 370 60.74 -2.23 -35.67
C TRP A 370 59.73 -3.38 -35.55
N LEU A 371 60.19 -4.61 -35.34
CA LEU A 371 59.32 -5.78 -35.21
C LEU A 371 58.67 -5.88 -33.82
N GLY A 372 59.35 -5.41 -32.77
CA GLY A 372 58.84 -5.38 -31.40
C GLY A 372 57.90 -4.22 -31.07
N ARG A 373 57.57 -3.37 -32.05
CA ARG A 373 56.62 -2.27 -31.85
C ARG A 373 55.21 -2.82 -31.55
N PRO A 374 54.47 -2.23 -30.60
CA PRO A 374 53.14 -2.72 -30.26
C PRO A 374 52.18 -2.60 -31.44
N GLY A 375 51.30 -3.60 -31.55
CA GLY A 375 50.23 -3.65 -32.54
C GLY A 375 49.05 -2.78 -32.13
N PHE A 376 48.16 -2.45 -33.08
CA PHE A 376 46.88 -1.82 -32.72
C PHE A 376 45.93 -2.77 -31.98
N ALA A 377 46.20 -4.09 -32.00
CA ALA A 377 45.48 -5.07 -31.21
C ALA A 377 45.72 -4.89 -29.70
N ASP A 378 46.91 -4.42 -29.30
CA ASP A 378 47.27 -4.18 -27.89
C ASP A 378 46.39 -3.10 -27.24
N VAL A 379 45.74 -2.25 -28.04
CA VAL A 379 44.78 -1.24 -27.56
C VAL A 379 43.55 -1.92 -26.95
N GLU A 380 43.02 -2.97 -27.59
CA GLU A 380 41.84 -3.67 -27.08
C GLU A 380 42.15 -4.45 -25.81
N ASP A 381 43.34 -5.07 -25.74
CA ASP A 381 43.80 -5.78 -24.54
C ASP A 381 44.00 -4.82 -23.35
N ARG A 382 44.57 -3.63 -23.59
CA ARG A 382 44.71 -2.59 -22.55
C ARG A 382 43.37 -2.03 -22.10
N VAL A 383 42.41 -1.84 -23.03
CA VAL A 383 41.04 -1.44 -22.67
C VAL A 383 40.36 -2.51 -21.85
N ALA A 384 40.51 -3.79 -22.20
CA ALA A 384 39.95 -4.89 -21.43
C ALA A 384 40.54 -4.94 -20.01
N ALA A 385 41.86 -4.84 -19.87
CA ALA A 385 42.53 -4.80 -18.58
C ALA A 385 42.11 -3.59 -17.72
N ALA A 386 42.02 -2.39 -18.31
CA ALA A 386 41.57 -1.19 -17.61
C ALA A 386 40.10 -1.29 -17.16
N MET A 387 39.23 -1.91 -17.98
CA MET A 387 37.83 -2.16 -17.60
C MET A 387 37.71 -3.22 -16.51
N GLU A 388 38.59 -4.20 -16.46
CA GLU A 388 38.65 -5.22 -15.40
C GLU A 388 39.13 -4.62 -14.08
N GLU A 389 40.14 -3.75 -14.13
CA GLU A 389 40.65 -3.01 -12.97
C GLU A 389 39.61 -2.01 -12.42
N ALA A 390 38.89 -1.32 -13.31
CA ALA A 390 37.77 -0.44 -12.94
C ALA A 390 36.52 -1.21 -12.46
N GLY A 391 36.31 -2.43 -12.97
CA GLY A 391 35.21 -3.32 -12.58
C GLY A 391 35.44 -4.06 -11.27
N ASN A 392 36.64 -3.97 -10.69
CA ASN A 392 37.00 -4.61 -9.42
C ASN A 392 37.28 -3.56 -8.32
N PRO A 393 36.31 -2.72 -7.93
CA PRO A 393 36.42 -1.96 -6.70
C PRO A 393 36.24 -2.96 -5.55
N SER A 394 37.33 -3.21 -4.85
CA SER A 394 37.28 -3.84 -3.54
C SER A 394 36.26 -3.10 -2.66
N GLY A 395 35.13 -3.75 -2.34
CA GLY A 395 34.36 -3.45 -1.14
C GLY A 395 32.98 -2.80 -1.27
N GLU A 396 32.35 -2.69 -2.44
CA GLU A 396 30.90 -2.39 -2.50
C GLU A 396 30.13 -3.62 -2.98
N ALA A 397 29.71 -4.43 -2.02
CA ALA A 397 28.62 -5.37 -2.21
C ALA A 397 27.41 -4.58 -2.69
N GLY A 398 27.19 -4.57 -4.01
CA GLY A 398 25.94 -4.11 -4.58
C GLY A 398 24.83 -4.91 -3.93
N GLU A 399 24.03 -4.25 -3.10
CA GLU A 399 22.68 -4.68 -2.78
C GLU A 399 21.90 -4.71 -4.11
N GLY A 400 22.09 -5.81 -4.84
CA GLY A 400 21.07 -6.31 -5.73
C GLY A 400 19.79 -6.50 -4.91
N PRO A 401 18.61 -6.42 -5.55
CA PRO A 401 17.38 -6.76 -4.86
C PRO A 401 17.61 -8.13 -4.22
N PRO A 402 17.26 -8.34 -2.94
CA PRO A 402 17.51 -9.60 -2.29
C PRO A 402 16.84 -10.68 -3.14
N THR A 403 17.63 -11.44 -3.89
CA THR A 403 17.26 -12.73 -4.42
C THR A 403 17.28 -13.70 -3.22
N GLY A 404 16.44 -13.38 -2.24
CA GLY A 404 16.26 -14.15 -1.05
C GLY A 404 15.24 -15.21 -1.38
N SER A 405 15.70 -16.44 -1.59
CA SER A 405 14.99 -17.62 -1.11
C SER A 405 14.27 -17.26 0.19
N ALA A 406 12.97 -17.55 0.29
CA ALA A 406 12.16 -17.35 1.49
C ALA A 406 12.99 -17.71 2.72
N ARG A 407 13.49 -16.69 3.44
CA ARG A 407 14.37 -16.95 4.58
C ARG A 407 13.46 -17.37 5.72
N ASP A 408 13.47 -18.67 6.00
CA ASP A 408 12.83 -19.27 7.15
C ASP A 408 13.24 -18.53 8.43
N GLY A 409 12.31 -18.44 9.38
CA GLY A 409 12.58 -17.88 10.70
C GLY A 409 11.44 -17.05 11.25
N THR A 410 11.66 -16.57 12.48
CA THR A 410 10.70 -15.73 13.20
C THR A 410 10.64 -14.33 12.60
N LEU A 411 9.44 -13.90 12.27
CA LEU A 411 9.14 -12.58 11.74
C LEU A 411 8.32 -11.78 12.74
N ILE A 412 8.65 -10.50 12.87
CA ILE A 412 7.81 -9.50 13.52
C ILE A 412 7.34 -8.54 12.43
N CYS A 413 6.04 -8.48 12.23
CA CYS A 413 5.38 -7.70 11.19
C CYS A 413 4.67 -6.52 11.85
N SER A 414 5.17 -5.32 11.56
CA SER A 414 4.59 -4.09 12.08
C SER A 414 3.71 -3.42 11.03
N LEU A 415 2.56 -2.90 11.47
CA LEU A 415 1.57 -2.28 10.61
C LEU A 415 2.15 -1.05 9.89
N VAL A 416 1.74 -0.85 8.64
CA VAL A 416 2.04 0.35 7.84
C VAL A 416 0.72 1.12 7.64
N PRO A 417 0.38 2.09 8.52
CA PRO A 417 -0.91 2.77 8.49
C PRO A 417 -1.22 3.43 7.15
N GLU A 418 -0.21 4.04 6.51
CA GLU A 418 -0.38 4.77 5.23
C GLU A 418 -0.75 3.89 4.03
N ARG A 419 -0.50 2.58 4.15
CA ARG A 419 -0.85 1.55 3.15
C ARG A 419 -2.06 0.72 3.58
N SER A 420 -2.64 1.02 4.74
CA SER A 420 -3.71 0.23 5.35
C SER A 420 -5.02 1.00 5.39
N ARG A 421 -6.13 0.28 5.22
CA ARG A 421 -7.49 0.73 5.54
C ARG A 421 -7.97 -0.06 6.75
N ILE A 422 -8.20 0.63 7.86
CA ILE A 422 -8.62 0.03 9.12
C ILE A 422 -9.96 0.64 9.50
N VAL A 423 -10.92 -0.19 9.93
CA VAL A 423 -12.24 0.28 10.41
C VAL A 423 -12.46 -0.19 11.85
N THR A 424 -12.45 -1.49 12.08
CA THR A 424 -12.72 -2.22 13.33
C THR A 424 -11.56 -3.10 13.78
N ALA A 425 -10.66 -3.49 12.87
CA ALA A 425 -9.54 -4.37 13.15
C ALA A 425 -8.58 -3.83 14.23
N ARG A 426 -7.96 -4.76 14.95
CA ARG A 426 -6.83 -4.46 15.85
C ARG A 426 -5.59 -4.13 15.02
N THR A 427 -4.70 -3.33 15.60
CA THR A 427 -3.50 -2.79 14.93
C THR A 427 -2.20 -3.25 15.58
N ASP A 428 -2.28 -4.31 16.40
CA ASP A 428 -1.15 -4.89 17.10
C ASP A 428 -0.15 -5.52 16.11
N ASP A 429 1.13 -5.56 16.51
CA ASP A 429 2.17 -6.24 15.74
C ASP A 429 1.88 -7.75 15.65
N VAL A 430 2.10 -8.31 14.46
CA VAL A 430 1.88 -9.74 14.19
C VAL A 430 3.22 -10.46 14.22
N GLN A 431 3.35 -11.47 15.06
CA GLN A 431 4.54 -12.32 15.12
C GLN A 431 4.21 -13.73 14.64
N PHE A 432 5.04 -14.27 13.74
CA PHE A 432 4.95 -15.67 13.33
C PHE A 432 6.28 -16.23 12.82
N ASP A 433 6.44 -17.54 12.94
CA ASP A 433 7.55 -18.29 12.33
C ASP A 433 7.16 -18.72 10.92
N TRP A 434 8.00 -18.40 9.94
CA TRP A 434 7.79 -18.73 8.54
C TRP A 434 8.74 -19.84 8.08
N SER A 435 8.24 -20.73 7.23
CA SER A 435 9.03 -21.68 6.44
C SER A 435 8.76 -21.50 4.95
N GLY A 436 9.78 -21.69 4.12
CA GLY A 436 9.76 -21.53 2.67
C GLY A 436 8.77 -22.43 1.94
N GLU A 437 8.26 -23.47 2.58
CA GLU A 437 7.16 -24.32 2.09
C GLU A 437 5.77 -23.77 2.42
N GLY A 438 5.68 -22.56 2.97
CA GLY A 438 4.41 -21.92 3.32
C GLY A 438 3.86 -22.30 4.67
N CYS A 439 4.68 -22.90 5.53
CA CYS A 439 4.23 -23.25 6.88
C CYS A 439 4.41 -22.09 7.85
N VAL A 440 3.36 -21.79 8.60
CA VAL A 440 3.34 -20.80 9.67
C VAL A 440 3.28 -21.48 11.05
N ASN A 441 4.19 -21.10 11.95
CA ASN A 441 4.30 -21.62 13.31
C ASN A 441 4.37 -23.16 13.42
N GLY A 442 4.85 -23.83 12.37
CA GLY A 442 4.89 -25.30 12.30
C GLY A 442 3.53 -25.99 12.22
N ARG A 443 2.42 -25.23 12.11
CA ARG A 443 1.06 -25.77 12.28
C ARG A 443 0.10 -25.40 11.16
N THR A 444 0.23 -24.19 10.61
CA THR A 444 -0.75 -23.66 9.65
C THR A 444 -0.12 -23.58 8.28
N GLN A 445 -0.55 -24.45 7.37
CA GLN A 445 -0.15 -24.40 5.97
C GLN A 445 -0.86 -23.26 5.25
N TYR A 446 -0.09 -22.42 4.55
CA TYR A 446 -0.59 -21.44 3.60
C TYR A 446 -0.65 -22.08 2.21
N GLY A 447 -1.66 -21.71 1.43
CA GLY A 447 -1.78 -22.12 0.03
C GLY A 447 -0.97 -21.19 -0.88
N MET A 448 -0.53 -21.70 -2.03
CA MET A 448 0.13 -20.88 -3.06
C MET A 448 -0.88 -20.57 -4.18
N MET A 449 -1.16 -19.29 -4.41
CA MET A 449 -2.09 -18.82 -5.45
C MET A 449 -1.50 -17.58 -6.12
N ASP A 450 -1.39 -17.58 -7.45
CA ASP A 450 -0.84 -16.46 -8.24
C ASP A 450 0.54 -15.94 -7.79
N GLY A 451 1.36 -16.82 -7.22
CA GLY A 451 2.70 -16.48 -6.70
C GLY A 451 2.70 -15.85 -5.30
N GLU A 452 1.53 -15.72 -4.66
CA GLU A 452 1.39 -15.25 -3.29
C GLU A 452 0.97 -16.39 -2.34
N TRP A 453 1.54 -16.41 -1.12
CA TRP A 453 1.11 -17.34 -0.09
C TRP A 453 -0.14 -16.82 0.60
N THR A 454 -1.23 -17.56 0.57
CA THR A 454 -2.54 -17.11 1.06
C THR A 454 -3.17 -18.12 2.01
N ARG A 455 -3.81 -17.62 3.07
CA ARG A 455 -4.60 -18.41 4.02
C ARG A 455 -5.88 -17.69 4.41
N VAL A 456 -7.00 -18.40 4.26
CA VAL A 456 -8.33 -17.92 4.68
C VAL A 456 -8.65 -18.36 6.11
N PHE A 457 -9.11 -17.41 6.94
CA PHE A 457 -9.57 -17.62 8.30
C PHE A 457 -11.05 -17.20 8.43
N VAL A 458 -11.86 -18.10 8.95
CA VAL A 458 -13.29 -17.90 9.22
C VAL A 458 -13.51 -18.18 10.71
N PRO A 459 -13.41 -17.16 11.58
CA PRO A 459 -13.62 -17.31 13.03
C PRO A 459 -15.10 -17.51 13.42
N ASP A 460 -15.32 -18.15 14.57
CA ASP A 460 -16.65 -18.40 15.15
C ASP A 460 -17.21 -17.20 15.94
N ASP A 461 -16.30 -16.42 16.53
CA ASP A 461 -16.59 -15.33 17.45
C ASP A 461 -16.61 -13.94 16.79
N GLU A 462 -16.22 -13.86 15.52
CA GLU A 462 -16.18 -12.60 14.76
C GLU A 462 -17.01 -12.69 13.48
N ALA A 463 -17.69 -11.59 13.13
CA ALA A 463 -18.50 -11.47 11.92
C ALA A 463 -17.65 -10.99 10.73
N ALA A 464 -16.48 -11.59 10.54
CA ALA A 464 -15.56 -11.26 9.48
C ALA A 464 -14.83 -12.50 8.96
N VAL A 465 -14.55 -12.54 7.66
CA VAL A 465 -13.60 -13.49 7.06
C VAL A 465 -12.32 -12.74 6.76
N ALA A 466 -11.18 -13.32 7.12
CA ALA A 466 -9.86 -12.75 6.88
C ALA A 466 -9.09 -13.58 5.85
N VAL A 467 -8.55 -12.90 4.83
CA VAL A 467 -7.64 -13.48 3.84
C VAL A 467 -6.25 -12.92 4.12
N ASN A 468 -5.37 -13.76 4.66
CA ASN A 468 -4.00 -13.41 4.96
C ASN A 468 -3.10 -13.79 3.80
N THR A 469 -2.34 -12.84 3.30
CA THR A 469 -1.35 -13.02 2.25
C THR A 469 0.05 -12.69 2.77
N TYR A 470 1.05 -13.50 2.45
CA TYR A 470 2.45 -13.21 2.73
C TYR A 470 3.29 -13.31 1.45
N ASP A 471 4.03 -12.25 1.16
CA ASP A 471 5.03 -12.22 0.09
C ASP A 471 6.44 -12.27 0.71
N PRO A 472 7.16 -13.41 0.59
CA PRO A 472 8.51 -13.55 1.15
C PRO A 472 9.56 -12.72 0.39
N GLY A 473 9.30 -12.33 -0.86
CA GLY A 473 10.24 -11.57 -1.69
C GLY A 473 10.41 -10.13 -1.22
N ASN A 474 9.31 -9.49 -0.80
CA ASN A 474 9.34 -8.12 -0.25
C ASN A 474 9.02 -8.05 1.26
N ARG A 475 8.81 -9.20 1.92
CA ARG A 475 8.45 -9.33 3.34
C ARG A 475 7.20 -8.54 3.72
N THR A 476 6.21 -8.52 2.83
CA THR A 476 4.91 -7.87 3.08
C THR A 476 3.92 -8.92 3.56
N PHE A 477 3.27 -8.65 4.68
CA PHE A 477 2.12 -9.41 5.15
C PHE A 477 0.87 -8.54 4.99
N ARG A 478 -0.15 -9.06 4.33
CA ARG A 478 -1.43 -8.39 4.08
C ARG A 478 -2.55 -9.19 4.72
N THR A 479 -3.47 -8.51 5.38
CA THR A 479 -4.72 -9.09 5.85
C THR A 479 -5.88 -8.31 5.27
N ASP A 480 -6.63 -8.96 4.39
CA ASP A 480 -7.88 -8.42 3.83
C ASP A 480 -9.05 -8.98 4.61
N ARG A 481 -9.88 -8.11 5.20
CA ARG A 481 -11.02 -8.52 6.03
C ARG A 481 -12.33 -8.12 5.37
N TYR A 482 -13.22 -9.08 5.31
CA TYR A 482 -14.56 -8.98 4.73
C TYR A 482 -15.55 -9.07 5.87
N LEU A 483 -16.17 -7.93 6.19
CA LEU A 483 -17.17 -7.85 7.26
C LEU A 483 -18.50 -8.33 6.68
N LEU A 484 -18.88 -9.57 6.96
CA LEU A 484 -20.05 -10.22 6.35
C LEU A 484 -21.28 -10.18 7.28
N GLY A 485 -22.47 -10.24 6.67
CA GLY A 485 -23.72 -10.42 7.39
C GLY A 485 -23.86 -11.85 7.94
N ARG A 486 -24.83 -12.06 8.83
CA ARG A 486 -25.04 -13.33 9.53
C ARG A 486 -25.19 -14.51 8.58
N GLN A 487 -26.07 -14.39 7.58
CA GLN A 487 -26.31 -15.46 6.60
C GLN A 487 -25.05 -15.78 5.79
N ALA A 488 -24.30 -14.76 5.36
CA ALA A 488 -23.06 -14.94 4.61
C ALA A 488 -21.95 -15.55 5.48
N MET A 489 -21.87 -15.20 6.77
CA MET A 489 -20.95 -15.84 7.73
C MET A 489 -21.32 -17.30 7.99
N GLU A 490 -22.61 -17.62 8.15
CA GLU A 490 -23.08 -18.99 8.33
C GLU A 490 -22.71 -19.85 7.11
N GLU A 491 -22.90 -19.31 5.91
CA GLU A 491 -22.48 -19.96 4.67
C GLU A 491 -20.96 -20.15 4.60
N ALA A 492 -20.18 -19.12 4.91
CA ALA A 492 -18.72 -19.19 4.91
C ALA A 492 -18.19 -20.22 5.92
N ARG A 493 -18.79 -20.30 7.12
CA ARG A 493 -18.46 -21.29 8.15
C ARG A 493 -18.80 -22.70 7.68
N ARG A 494 -20.00 -22.91 7.12
CA ARG A 494 -20.41 -24.19 6.56
C ARG A 494 -19.45 -24.69 5.48
N VAL A 495 -19.04 -23.82 4.55
CA VAL A 495 -18.08 -24.17 3.50
C VAL A 495 -16.69 -24.42 4.08
N ARG A 496 -16.26 -23.65 5.09
CA ARG A 496 -14.98 -23.85 5.77
C ARG A 496 -14.94 -25.18 6.53
N GLU A 497 -16.01 -25.58 7.18
CA GLU A 497 -16.12 -26.85 7.92
C GLU A 497 -16.12 -28.07 6.99
N ALA A 498 -16.49 -27.91 5.72
CA ALA A 498 -16.54 -28.99 4.74
C ALA A 498 -15.16 -29.56 4.35
N TYR A 499 -14.06 -28.92 4.75
CA TYR A 499 -12.70 -29.40 4.46
C TYR A 499 -11.76 -29.23 5.66
N ASP A 500 -10.78 -30.13 5.76
CA ASP A 500 -9.67 -30.02 6.70
C ASP A 500 -8.36 -29.74 5.95
N PRO A 501 -7.74 -28.56 6.16
CA PRO A 501 -6.46 -28.22 5.56
C PRO A 501 -5.35 -29.17 6.02
N PRO A 502 -4.48 -29.65 5.10
CA PRO A 502 -3.36 -30.49 5.48
C PRO A 502 -2.41 -29.77 6.45
N ALA A 503 -1.80 -30.55 7.35
CA ALA A 503 -0.71 -30.09 8.20
C ALA A 503 0.54 -29.75 7.38
N CYS A 504 1.43 -28.96 7.97
CA CYS A 504 2.71 -28.63 7.36
C CYS A 504 3.57 -29.88 7.12
N GLY A 505 4.42 -29.83 6.08
CA GLY A 505 5.41 -30.86 5.77
C GLY A 505 4.88 -32.08 5.01
N LEU A 506 3.61 -32.10 4.61
CA LEU A 506 3.09 -33.08 3.64
C LEU A 506 3.32 -32.58 2.21
N THR A 507 3.52 -33.50 1.28
CA THR A 507 3.65 -33.19 -0.15
C THR A 507 2.37 -32.56 -0.70
N ASP A 508 2.49 -31.58 -1.60
CA ASP A 508 1.38 -30.84 -2.23
C ASP A 508 0.46 -30.05 -1.28
N SER A 509 0.78 -29.93 0.02
CA SER A 509 -0.07 -29.25 1.01
C SER A 509 -0.47 -27.84 0.60
N ALA A 510 0.48 -27.06 0.07
CA ALA A 510 0.22 -25.70 -0.41
C ALA A 510 -0.82 -25.66 -1.54
N ARG A 511 -0.76 -26.61 -2.48
CA ARG A 511 -1.71 -26.70 -3.58
C ARG A 511 -3.08 -27.12 -3.07
N THR A 512 -3.14 -28.12 -2.21
CA THR A 512 -4.40 -28.60 -1.61
C THR A 512 -5.09 -27.51 -0.79
N VAL A 513 -4.35 -26.76 0.04
CA VAL A 513 -4.93 -25.63 0.78
C VAL A 513 -5.49 -24.57 -0.16
N ALA A 514 -4.77 -24.22 -1.24
CA ALA A 514 -5.22 -23.24 -2.21
C ALA A 514 -6.52 -23.67 -2.91
N GLU A 515 -6.61 -24.94 -3.33
CA GLU A 515 -7.81 -25.53 -3.94
C GLU A 515 -8.99 -25.52 -2.96
N GLN A 516 -8.80 -26.01 -1.73
CA GLN A 516 -9.88 -26.11 -0.74
C GLN A 516 -10.43 -24.75 -0.31
N GLN A 517 -9.56 -23.77 -0.06
CA GLN A 517 -9.99 -22.46 0.42
C GLN A 517 -10.62 -21.58 -0.67
N SER A 518 -10.41 -21.91 -1.95
CA SER A 518 -11.01 -21.19 -3.09
C SER A 518 -12.55 -21.14 -3.01
N ALA A 519 -13.17 -22.18 -2.45
CA ALA A 519 -14.63 -22.22 -2.24
C ALA A 519 -15.11 -21.15 -1.26
N VAL A 520 -14.35 -20.88 -0.19
CA VAL A 520 -14.68 -19.79 0.75
C VAL A 520 -14.41 -18.44 0.10
N ILE A 521 -13.30 -18.29 -0.63
CA ILE A 521 -12.96 -17.04 -1.34
C ILE A 521 -14.06 -16.66 -2.35
N ALA A 522 -14.65 -17.63 -3.05
CA ALA A 522 -15.72 -17.41 -4.01
C ALA A 522 -17.03 -16.86 -3.40
N LEU A 523 -17.21 -16.98 -2.08
CA LEU A 523 -18.35 -16.39 -1.35
C LEU A 523 -18.09 -14.93 -0.94
N LEU A 524 -16.84 -14.48 -0.99
CA LEU A 524 -16.46 -13.16 -0.52
C LEU A 524 -16.81 -12.10 -1.58
N PRO A 525 -17.24 -10.90 -1.15
CA PRO A 525 -17.34 -9.76 -2.05
C PRO A 525 -16.02 -9.48 -2.78
N ASP A 526 -16.09 -8.83 -3.94
CA ASP A 526 -14.89 -8.48 -4.73
C ASP A 526 -13.89 -7.57 -3.97
N ARG A 527 -14.39 -6.83 -2.97
CA ARG A 527 -13.61 -5.85 -2.21
C ARG A 527 -13.68 -6.14 -0.72
N PRO A 528 -12.54 -6.10 -0.01
CA PRO A 528 -12.55 -6.17 1.44
C PRO A 528 -12.99 -4.83 2.04
N ASN A 529 -13.58 -4.86 3.23
CA ASN A 529 -13.88 -3.66 4.01
C ASN A 529 -12.59 -3.06 4.60
N GLU A 530 -11.65 -3.92 4.99
CA GLU A 530 -10.40 -3.54 5.63
C GLU A 530 -9.22 -4.22 4.95
N ARG A 531 -8.10 -3.50 4.89
CA ARG A 531 -6.82 -4.02 4.39
C ARG A 531 -5.73 -3.56 5.33
N LEU A 532 -5.11 -4.50 6.01
CA LEU A 532 -3.98 -4.23 6.90
C LEU A 532 -2.71 -4.68 6.19
N ILE A 533 -1.80 -3.74 5.97
CA ILE A 533 -0.50 -3.99 5.35
C ILE A 533 0.59 -3.87 6.40
N TYR A 534 1.36 -4.92 6.55
CA TYR A 534 2.47 -5.00 7.49
C TYR A 534 3.79 -5.17 6.73
N THR A 535 4.86 -4.62 7.30
CA THR A 535 6.24 -4.90 6.85
C THR A 535 6.90 -5.79 7.89
N CYS A 536 7.41 -6.93 7.44
CA CYS A 536 8.00 -7.95 8.30
C CYS A 536 9.52 -7.84 8.34
N LYS A 537 10.08 -7.95 9.54
CA LYS A 537 11.52 -8.06 9.77
C LYS A 537 11.82 -9.38 10.45
N SER A 538 12.95 -10.00 10.10
CA SER A 538 13.48 -11.13 10.85
C SER A 538 13.77 -10.67 12.27
N ARG A 539 13.33 -11.43 13.26
CA ARG A 539 13.74 -11.22 14.64
C ARG A 539 15.20 -11.64 14.74
N ASP A 540 16.11 -10.68 14.87
CA ASP A 540 17.51 -10.97 15.12
C ASP A 540 17.62 -11.81 16.40
N THR A 541 18.13 -13.02 16.26
CA THR A 541 18.59 -13.84 17.39
C THR A 541 19.92 -13.28 17.90
N GLY A 542 19.93 -12.01 18.31
CA GLY A 542 21.09 -11.33 18.85
C GLY A 542 21.15 -11.40 20.38
N GLY A 543 21.94 -12.32 20.92
CA GLY A 543 22.63 -12.14 22.19
C GLY A 543 21.91 -12.55 23.49
N ALA A 544 21.56 -13.83 23.66
CA ALA A 544 21.55 -14.43 24.99
C ALA A 544 22.95 -15.01 25.27
N ALA A 545 23.88 -14.15 25.67
CA ALA A 545 25.19 -14.56 26.19
C ALA A 545 25.43 -13.82 27.52
N ASN A 546 25.36 -14.60 28.60
CA ASN A 546 25.97 -14.42 29.93
C ASN A 546 25.87 -13.05 30.62
N GLY A 547 25.10 -13.03 31.72
CA GLY A 547 25.22 -12.00 32.74
C GLY A 547 24.21 -12.16 33.88
N GLU A 548 24.36 -13.19 34.70
CA GLU A 548 24.53 -13.10 36.17
C GLU A 548 24.94 -14.47 36.75
#